data_AF-A0A5N6GRI5-F1
#
_entry.id   AF-A0A5N6GRI5-F1
#
_cell.length_a   1.000
_cell.length_b   1.000
_cell.length_c   1.000
_cell.angle_alpha   90.00
_cell.angle_beta   90.00
_cell.angle_gamma   90.00
#
_symmetry.space_group_name_H-M   'P 1'
#
loop_
_entity.id
_entity.type
_entity.pdbx_description
1 polymer ?
#
loop_
_entity_poly.entity_id
_entity_poly.type
_entity_poly.pdbx_seq_one_letter_code
_entity_poly.pdbx_strand_id
1 'polypeptide(L)'
;MVKLIIPSFMGGLTLALAANIPVVPGPADNLLRRDLGCNLCQLVLEPIVALKNDDTKDVDIRGALENACRSLPVSQQKCENFVGVYSSLIVNFVQQDLGPAAICAAVGLCEA
;
A
#
# COMPACT_ATOMS: atom_id res chain seq x y z
N MET A 1 -8.85 -19.32 45.55
CA MET A 1 -8.88 -18.35 46.66
C MET A 1 -7.87 -17.27 46.35
N VAL A 2 -8.36 -16.11 45.91
CA VAL A 2 -7.54 -14.95 45.55
C VAL A 2 -6.89 -14.39 46.82
N LYS A 3 -5.60 -14.05 46.76
CA LYS A 3 -5.03 -13.07 47.70
C LYS A 3 -4.26 -12.01 46.92
N LEU A 4 -4.99 -10.94 46.69
CA LEU A 4 -4.60 -9.61 46.28
C LEU A 4 -3.81 -8.96 47.43
N ILE A 5 -2.62 -8.43 47.17
CA ILE A 5 -2.00 -7.39 48.00
C ILE A 5 -1.46 -6.30 47.06
N ILE A 6 -2.07 -5.13 47.20
CA ILE A 6 -1.75 -3.86 46.56
C ILE A 6 -0.81 -3.10 47.51
N PRO A 7 0.18 -2.34 47.01
CA PRO A 7 0.23 -0.95 47.45
C PRO A 7 0.50 0.03 46.30
N SER A 8 -0.52 0.85 46.06
CA SER A 8 -0.51 2.31 45.86
C SER A 8 0.71 2.99 45.23
N PHE A 9 0.60 3.39 43.96
CA PHE A 9 1.10 4.67 43.45
C PHE A 9 0.07 5.25 42.47
N MET A 10 -0.75 6.18 42.97
CA MET A 10 -1.58 7.04 42.13
C MET A 10 -0.68 8.09 41.45
N GLY A 11 -0.77 8.19 40.12
CA GLY A 11 -0.36 9.38 39.36
C GLY A 11 0.37 9.10 38.05
N GLY A 12 -0.35 9.17 36.93
CA GLY A 12 0.22 9.40 35.59
C GLY A 12 0.19 8.22 34.61
N LEU A 13 -0.75 8.29 33.66
CA LEU A 13 -0.68 7.77 32.28
C LEU A 13 0.34 6.62 32.03
N THR A 14 -0.07 5.36 32.17
CA THR A 14 0.83 4.22 31.92
C THR A 14 0.89 3.85 30.43
N LEU A 15 2.07 4.07 29.85
CA LEU A 15 2.52 3.53 28.58
C LEU A 15 2.72 2.01 28.66
N ALA A 16 2.21 1.33 27.62
CA ALA A 16 2.59 0.01 27.12
C ALA A 16 2.39 -1.23 28.02
N LEU A 17 1.29 -1.95 27.79
CA LEU A 17 1.23 -3.41 27.97
C LEU A 17 1.55 -4.07 26.63
N ALA A 18 2.60 -4.89 26.60
CA ALA A 18 2.89 -5.83 25.53
C ALA A 18 1.75 -6.85 25.44
N ALA A 19 0.77 -6.57 24.58
CA ALA A 19 -0.26 -7.51 24.22
C ALA A 19 0.08 -8.09 22.84
N ASN A 20 0.51 -9.35 22.80
CA ASN A 20 0.45 -10.16 21.57
C ASN A 20 -1.02 -10.49 21.29
N ILE A 21 -1.77 -9.49 20.82
CA ILE A 21 -3.15 -9.66 20.36
C ILE A 21 -3.08 -10.25 18.95
N PRO A 22 -3.68 -11.42 18.68
CA PRO A 22 -3.91 -11.83 17.31
C PRO A 22 -4.92 -10.84 16.72
N VAL A 23 -4.44 -9.98 15.82
CA VAL A 23 -5.31 -9.15 14.99
C VAL A 23 -6.20 -10.08 14.16
N VAL A 24 -7.49 -10.09 14.44
CA VAL A 24 -8.48 -10.87 13.69
C VAL A 24 -9.04 -9.92 12.62
N PRO A 25 -8.75 -10.15 11.32
CA PRO A 25 -9.30 -9.29 10.26
C PRO A 25 -10.81 -9.52 10.17
N GLY A 26 -11.58 -8.47 10.47
CA GLY A 26 -13.03 -8.46 10.25
C GLY A 26 -13.38 -8.19 8.78
N PRO A 27 -14.65 -8.37 8.36
CA PRO A 27 -15.09 -8.07 7.00
C PRO A 27 -14.89 -6.59 6.60
N ALA A 28 -14.88 -5.67 7.58
CA ALA A 28 -14.54 -4.25 7.36
C ALA A 28 -13.03 -3.99 7.24
N ASP A 29 -12.18 -4.90 7.73
CA ASP A 29 -10.71 -4.80 7.62
C ASP A 29 -10.27 -5.03 6.16
N ASN A 30 -10.95 -5.96 5.47
CA ASN A 30 -10.68 -6.23 4.05
C ASN A 30 -11.08 -5.07 3.13
N LEU A 31 -12.19 -4.37 3.41
CA LEU A 31 -12.60 -3.19 2.64
C LEU A 31 -11.60 -2.05 2.85
N LEU A 32 -11.29 -1.71 4.10
CA LEU A 32 -10.33 -0.65 4.42
C LEU A 32 -8.94 -0.93 3.83
N ARG A 33 -8.51 -2.20 3.83
CA ARG A 33 -7.24 -2.64 3.28
C ARG A 33 -7.25 -2.71 1.75
N ARG A 34 -8.39 -3.02 1.12
CA ARG A 34 -8.56 -2.92 -0.34
C ARG A 34 -8.60 -1.47 -0.78
N ASP A 35 -9.33 -0.61 -0.08
CA ASP A 35 -9.34 0.83 -0.29
C ASP A 35 -7.93 1.41 -0.18
N LEU A 36 -7.17 1.01 0.85
CA LEU A 36 -5.78 1.44 0.99
C LEU A 36 -4.92 0.94 -0.19
N GLY A 37 -5.08 -0.31 -0.61
CA GLY A 37 -4.36 -0.89 -1.76
C GLY A 37 -4.72 -0.27 -3.11
N CYS A 38 -6.01 0.03 -3.31
CA CYS A 38 -6.54 0.71 -4.50
C CYS A 38 -5.99 2.14 -4.58
N ASN A 39 -6.10 2.91 -3.49
CA ASN A 39 -5.56 4.26 -3.40
C ASN A 39 -4.05 4.29 -3.62
N LEU A 40 -3.32 3.32 -3.03
CA LEU A 40 -1.88 3.20 -3.24
C LEU A 40 -1.54 2.97 -4.71
N CYS A 41 -2.25 2.07 -5.37
CA CYS A 41 -2.06 1.74 -6.77
C CYS A 41 -2.32 2.96 -7.67
N GLN A 42 -3.42 3.67 -7.44
CA GLN A 42 -3.77 4.86 -8.21
C GLN A 42 -2.73 5.97 -8.02
N LEU A 43 -2.31 6.22 -6.77
CA LEU A 43 -1.30 7.23 -6.44
C LEU A 43 0.04 6.94 -7.12
N VAL A 44 0.42 5.67 -7.25
CA VAL A 44 1.65 5.26 -7.95
C VAL A 44 1.51 5.43 -9.47
N LEU A 45 0.34 5.11 -10.03
CA LEU A 45 0.14 5.07 -11.47
C LEU A 45 -0.25 6.42 -12.10
N GLU A 46 -0.89 7.32 -11.37
CA GLU A 46 -1.22 8.67 -11.83
C GLU A 46 -0.02 9.41 -12.46
N PRO A 47 1.12 9.58 -11.76
CA PRO A 47 2.27 10.27 -12.33
C PRO A 47 2.89 9.49 -13.49
N ILE A 48 2.85 8.16 -13.46
CA ILE A 48 3.42 7.31 -14.52
C ILE A 48 2.63 7.47 -15.83
N VAL A 49 1.30 7.41 -15.75
CA VAL A 49 0.42 7.58 -16.91
C VAL A 49 0.49 9.03 -17.41
N ALA A 50 0.54 10.02 -16.51
CA ALA A 50 0.71 11.42 -16.90
C ALA A 50 2.02 11.66 -17.65
N LEU A 51 3.13 11.08 -17.17
CA LEU A 51 4.44 11.17 -17.83
C LEU A 51 4.43 10.49 -19.19
N LYS A 52 3.79 9.32 -19.35
CA LYS A 52 3.69 8.65 -20.66
C LYS A 52 2.93 9.49 -21.69
N ASN A 53 1.86 10.16 -21.28
CA ASN A 53 1.07 10.99 -22.18
C ASN A 53 1.79 12.28 -22.60
N ASP A 54 2.98 12.56 -22.05
CA ASP A 54 3.84 13.63 -22.48
C ASP A 54 4.78 13.11 -23.59
N ASP A 55 4.42 13.37 -24.85
CA ASP A 55 5.19 12.98 -26.05
C ASP A 55 6.62 13.54 -26.08
N THR A 56 6.98 14.46 -25.19
CA THR A 56 8.34 15.02 -25.08
C THR A 56 9.25 14.23 -24.14
N LYS A 57 8.70 13.25 -23.42
CA LYS A 57 9.39 12.50 -22.37
C LYS A 57 9.53 11.03 -22.78
N ASP A 58 10.77 10.56 -22.90
CA ASP A 58 11.04 9.12 -22.91
C ASP A 58 10.92 8.61 -21.48
N VAL A 59 9.88 7.81 -21.21
CA VAL A 59 9.51 7.40 -19.85
C VAL A 59 9.95 5.96 -19.59
N ASP A 60 10.95 5.80 -18.72
CA ASP A 60 11.22 4.51 -18.08
C ASP A 60 10.16 4.22 -17.01
N ILE A 61 9.05 3.62 -17.45
CA ILE A 61 7.93 3.23 -16.58
C ILE A 61 8.40 2.33 -15.43
N ARG A 62 9.38 1.46 -15.69
CA ARG A 62 9.91 0.55 -14.66
C ARG A 62 10.71 1.32 -13.62
N GLY A 63 11.58 2.22 -14.03
CA GLY A 63 12.29 3.13 -13.13
C GLY A 63 11.34 4.02 -12.31
N ALA A 64 10.22 4.45 -12.90
CA ALA A 64 9.21 5.22 -12.18
C ALA A 64 8.50 4.40 -11.08
N LEU A 65 8.16 3.14 -11.35
CA LEU A 65 7.61 2.21 -10.34
C LEU A 65 8.59 1.96 -9.20
N GLU A 66 9.87 1.75 -9.51
CA GLU A 66 10.93 1.54 -8.51
C GLU A 66 11.15 2.79 -7.64
N ASN A 67 11.09 3.98 -8.24
CA ASN A 67 11.19 5.25 -7.51
C ASN A 67 9.97 5.48 -6.61
N ALA A 68 8.77 5.12 -7.05
CA ALA A 68 7.57 5.22 -6.23
C ALA A 68 7.72 4.42 -4.93
N CYS A 69 8.36 3.23 -4.97
CA CYS A 69 8.64 2.43 -3.79
C CYS A 69 9.52 3.11 -2.73
N ARG A 70 10.34 4.10 -3.13
CA ARG A 70 11.17 4.88 -2.20
C ARG A 70 10.40 6.01 -1.52
N SER A 71 9.31 6.46 -2.13
CA SER A 71 8.49 7.57 -1.65
C SER A 71 7.31 7.13 -0.79
N LEU A 72 6.98 5.84 -0.79
CA LEU A 72 5.83 5.30 -0.08
C LEU A 72 6.16 4.99 1.39
N PRO A 73 5.25 5.28 2.35
CA PRO A 73 5.43 4.95 3.77
C PRO A 73 5.17 3.46 4.08
N VAL A 74 5.36 2.57 3.11
CA VAL A 74 5.23 1.11 3.28
C VAL A 74 6.59 0.45 3.33
N SER A 75 6.65 -0.82 3.72
CA SER A 75 7.89 -1.59 3.64
C SER A 75 8.39 -1.59 2.19
N GLN A 76 9.57 -1.00 1.98
CA GLN A 76 10.22 -0.93 0.67
C GLN A 76 10.31 -2.30 0.01
N GLN A 77 10.69 -3.34 0.77
CA GLN A 77 10.76 -4.72 0.29
C GLN A 77 9.41 -5.26 -0.22
N LYS A 78 8.30 -4.89 0.43
CA LYS A 78 6.95 -5.29 -0.05
C LYS A 78 6.60 -4.58 -1.36
N CYS A 79 6.97 -3.31 -1.50
CA CYS A 79 6.76 -2.57 -2.73
C CYS A 79 7.65 -3.08 -3.87
N GLU A 80 8.92 -3.33 -3.61
CA GLU A 80 9.86 -3.89 -4.59
C GLU A 80 9.42 -5.28 -5.07
N ASN A 81 8.90 -6.13 -4.17
CA ASN A 81 8.29 -7.40 -4.57
C ASN A 81 7.06 -7.21 -5.45
N PHE A 82 6.20 -6.24 -5.12
CA PHE A 82 5.04 -5.89 -5.95
C PHE A 82 5.47 -5.42 -7.34
N VAL A 83 6.42 -4.48 -7.42
CA VAL A 83 6.96 -4.00 -8.68
C VAL A 83 7.65 -5.13 -9.45
N GLY A 84 8.41 -6.00 -8.79
CA GLY A 84 9.03 -7.16 -9.41
C GLY A 84 8.02 -8.12 -10.06
N VAL A 85 6.87 -8.34 -9.43
CA VAL A 85 5.82 -9.23 -9.96
C VAL A 85 4.96 -8.55 -11.03
N TYR A 86 4.59 -7.28 -10.84
CA TYR A 86 3.58 -6.61 -11.67
C TYR A 86 4.15 -5.61 -12.68
N SER A 87 5.44 -5.24 -12.61
CA SER A 87 6.03 -4.21 -13.48
C SER A 87 5.84 -4.51 -14.97
N SER A 88 6.11 -5.72 -15.44
CA SER A 88 5.93 -6.06 -16.87
C SER A 88 4.48 -5.93 -17.32
N LEU A 89 3.54 -6.33 -16.47
CA LEU A 89 2.10 -6.21 -16.73
C LEU A 89 1.67 -4.74 -16.76
N ILE A 90 2.10 -3.97 -15.76
CA ILE A 90 1.82 -2.54 -15.64
C ILE A 90 2.41 -1.77 -16.83
N VAL A 91 3.65 -2.06 -17.23
CA VAL A 91 4.30 -1.45 -18.40
C VAL A 91 3.46 -1.70 -19.65
N ASN A 92 3.00 -2.93 -19.87
CA ASN A 92 2.16 -3.26 -21.02
C ASN A 92 0.83 -2.49 -20.99
N PHE A 93 0.17 -2.41 -19.82
CA PHE A 93 -1.09 -1.67 -19.71
C PHE A 93 -0.91 -0.16 -19.90
N VAL A 94 0.15 0.40 -19.32
CA VAL A 94 0.49 1.81 -19.53
C VAL A 94 0.78 2.03 -21.02
N GLN A 95 1.52 1.16 -21.70
CA GLN A 95 1.75 1.24 -23.16
C GLN A 95 0.47 1.16 -24.00
N GLN A 96 -0.53 0.41 -23.55
CA GLN A 96 -1.85 0.31 -24.18
C GLN A 96 -2.80 1.47 -23.84
N ASP A 97 -2.29 2.53 -23.18
CA ASP A 97 -3.06 3.71 -22.79
C ASP A 97 -4.19 3.43 -21.78
N LEU A 98 -4.01 2.38 -20.95
CA LEU A 98 -4.92 2.17 -19.83
C LEU A 98 -4.69 3.23 -18.76
N GLY A 99 -5.80 3.76 -18.23
CA GLY A 99 -5.77 4.69 -17.10
C GLY A 99 -5.48 4.00 -15.76
N PRO A 100 -5.05 4.75 -14.73
CA PRO A 100 -4.68 4.23 -13.42
C PRO A 100 -5.75 3.33 -12.78
N ALA A 101 -7.02 3.74 -12.85
CA ALA A 101 -8.14 2.96 -12.31
C ALA A 101 -8.29 1.59 -12.99
N ALA A 102 -8.22 1.53 -14.32
CA ALA A 102 -8.34 0.29 -15.08
C ALA A 102 -7.17 -0.66 -14.79
N ILE A 103 -5.95 -0.13 -14.68
CA ILE A 103 -4.77 -0.91 -14.31
C ILE A 103 -4.93 -1.48 -12.89
N CYS A 104 -5.36 -0.64 -11.93
CA CYS A 104 -5.55 -1.07 -10.54
C CYS A 104 -6.66 -2.10 -10.36
N ALA A 105 -7.72 -2.03 -11.16
CA ALA A 105 -8.74 -3.06 -11.25
C ALA A 105 -8.18 -4.35 -11.88
N ALA A 106 -7.39 -4.24 -12.95
CA ALA A 106 -6.78 -5.39 -13.63
C ALA A 106 -5.80 -6.17 -12.76
N VAL A 107 -5.09 -5.51 -11.83
CA VAL A 107 -4.23 -6.18 -10.84
C VAL A 107 -4.98 -6.62 -9.57
N GLY A 108 -6.31 -6.41 -9.51
CA GLY A 108 -7.17 -6.84 -8.42
C GLY A 108 -7.08 -6.00 -7.14
N LEU A 109 -6.53 -4.79 -7.22
CA LEU A 109 -6.39 -3.87 -6.09
C LEU A 109 -7.63 -2.97 -5.93
N CYS A 110 -8.26 -2.57 -7.02
CA CYS A 110 -9.54 -1.88 -7.04
C CYS A 110 -10.66 -2.81 -7.51
N GLU A 111 -11.91 -2.53 -7.13
CA GLU A 111 -13.06 -3.12 -7.83
C GLU A 111 -13.13 -2.58 -9.27
N ALA A 112 -13.52 -3.45 -10.20
CA ALA A 112 -13.57 -3.19 -11.64
C ALA A 112 -14.89 -2.51 -12.06
#